data_AF-A0A380ATK2-F1
#
_entry.id   AF-A0A380ATK2-F1
#
_cell.length_a   1.000
_cell.length_b   1.000
_cell.length_c   1.000
_cell.angle_alpha   90.00
_cell.angle_beta   90.00
_cell.angle_gamma   90.00
#
_symmetry.space_group_name_H-M   'P 1'
#
loop_
_entity.id
_entity.type
_entity.pdbx_description
1 polymer ?
#
loop_
_entity_poly.entity_id
_entity_poly.type
_entity_poly.pdbx_seq_one_letter_code
_entity_poly.pdbx_strand_id
1 'polypeptide(L)'
;MAVSRCLVSGRRLSVDFINGDPDRPIVTGRVYNQDSMPPWDLPADATKMGLHDAFCGRNPRERQLFGGLDDAPGRETFDMHAERDMSMSTERDLTVNIEGGTDHAGEGAKTAYTFDDSQRVRIAKGRQVDIAAGGDNREVTGDSTTTLHGKQTVIIDGELVEEYRGRANNHPHRRWPNA
;
A
#
# COMPACT_ATOMS: atom_id res chain seq x y z
N MET A 1 19.73 10.40 -7.65
CA MET A 1 20.15 11.79 -7.31
C MET A 1 19.82 12.01 -5.85
N ALA A 2 20.77 12.23 -4.94
CA ALA A 2 20.46 12.41 -3.52
C ALA A 2 20.12 13.88 -3.22
N VAL A 3 18.83 14.23 -3.20
CA VAL A 3 18.37 15.56 -2.83
C VAL A 3 18.22 15.62 -1.31
N SER A 4 19.26 16.09 -0.63
CA SER A 4 19.23 16.26 0.83
C SER A 4 19.17 17.75 1.15
N ARG A 5 18.17 18.10 1.96
CA ARG A 5 17.74 19.47 2.35
C ARG A 5 18.80 20.25 3.14
N CYS A 6 19.88 19.60 3.57
CA CYS A 6 21.03 20.22 4.19
C CYS A 6 22.31 19.87 3.43
N LEU A 7 23.19 20.86 3.23
CA LEU A 7 24.58 20.60 2.89
C LEU A 7 25.25 20.04 4.14
N VAL A 8 25.22 18.72 4.29
CA VAL A 8 25.99 18.02 5.32
C VAL A 8 27.47 18.21 5.02
N SER A 9 28.23 18.71 6.00
CA SER A 9 29.68 18.93 5.88
C SER A 9 30.40 17.64 5.48
N GLY A 10 31.35 17.73 4.54
CA GLY A 10 32.12 16.58 4.03
C GLY A 10 31.69 16.06 2.65
N ARG A 11 30.60 16.55 2.06
CA ARG A 11 30.16 16.18 0.70
C ARG A 11 30.87 16.99 -0.39
N ARG A 12 31.21 16.35 -1.52
CA ARG A 12 31.84 17.02 -2.68
C ARG A 12 30.79 17.64 -3.60
N LEU A 13 31.03 18.89 -3.99
CA LEU A 13 30.16 19.68 -4.86
C LEU A 13 30.89 20.02 -6.15
N SER A 14 30.15 20.06 -7.26
CA SER A 14 30.60 20.70 -8.49
C SER A 14 30.16 22.17 -8.45
N VAL A 15 31.12 23.07 -8.61
CA VAL A 15 30.90 24.52 -8.60
C VAL A 15 31.22 25.07 -9.98
N ASP A 16 30.30 25.87 -10.50
CA ASP A 16 30.49 26.67 -11.71
C ASP A 16 30.44 28.15 -11.34
N PHE A 17 30.85 29.03 -12.26
CA PHE A 17 30.94 30.47 -12.03
C PHE A 17 30.12 31.21 -13.07
N ILE A 18 29.19 32.07 -12.63
CA ILE A 18 28.29 32.79 -13.52
C ILE A 18 29.12 33.70 -14.43
N ASN A 19 29.09 33.47 -15.74
CA ASN A 19 29.91 34.16 -16.74
C ASN A 19 31.43 34.03 -16.50
N GLY A 20 31.86 32.98 -15.79
CA GLY A 20 33.26 32.78 -15.42
C GLY A 20 33.75 33.74 -14.33
N ASP A 21 32.86 34.47 -13.68
CA ASP A 21 33.21 35.38 -12.58
C ASP A 21 33.50 34.59 -11.30
N PRO A 22 34.76 34.52 -10.84
CA PRO A 22 35.15 33.74 -9.66
C PRO A 22 34.46 34.21 -8.38
N ASP A 23 33.96 35.44 -8.34
CA ASP A 23 33.23 36.00 -7.20
C ASP A 23 31.74 35.62 -7.20
N ARG A 24 31.28 34.87 -8.23
CA ARG A 24 29.89 34.45 -8.39
C ARG A 24 29.74 32.93 -8.58
N PRO A 25 30.12 32.12 -7.57
CA PRO A 25 29.98 30.68 -7.65
C PRO A 25 28.50 30.25 -7.59
N ILE A 26 28.18 29.17 -8.31
CA ILE A 26 26.92 28.45 -8.24
C ILE A 26 27.19 26.95 -8.15
N VAL A 27 26.44 26.24 -7.31
CA VAL A 27 26.54 24.77 -7.19
C VAL A 27 25.69 24.14 -8.28
N THR A 28 26.32 23.37 -9.18
CA THR A 28 25.65 22.71 -10.31
C THR A 28 25.36 21.24 -10.07
N GLY A 29 26.02 20.61 -9.08
CA GLY A 29 25.78 19.20 -8.78
C GLY A 29 26.53 18.70 -7.54
N ARG A 30 26.26 17.44 -7.20
CA ARG A 30 26.96 16.68 -6.17
C ARG A 30 27.62 15.47 -6.81
N VAL A 31 28.80 15.10 -6.32
CA VAL A 31 29.54 13.92 -6.79
C VAL A 31 29.88 13.02 -5.61
N TYR A 32 29.82 11.71 -5.82
CA TYR A 32 30.25 10.72 -4.84
C TYR A 32 31.79 10.63 -4.80
N ASN A 33 32.32 10.23 -3.65
CA ASN A 33 33.74 9.99 -3.41
C ASN A 33 33.91 8.89 -2.36
N GLN A 34 35.15 8.53 -2.06
CA GLN A 34 35.45 7.50 -1.05
C GLN A 34 34.81 7.79 0.32
N ASP A 35 34.70 9.06 0.70
CA ASP A 35 34.10 9.47 1.99
C ASP A 35 32.57 9.61 1.94
N SER A 36 31.98 9.64 0.74
CA SER A 36 30.53 9.71 0.50
C SER A 36 30.22 8.78 -0.66
N MET A 37 30.15 7.49 -0.36
CA MET A 37 29.78 6.46 -1.33
C MET A 37 28.28 6.54 -1.64
N PRO A 38 27.87 6.10 -2.85
CA PRO A 38 26.46 5.93 -3.17
C PRO A 38 25.77 4.97 -2.20
N PRO A 39 24.44 5.07 -2.03
CA PRO A 39 23.69 4.18 -1.13
C PRO A 39 23.59 2.72 -1.63
N TRP A 40 23.96 2.46 -2.87
CA TRP A 40 24.00 1.12 -3.46
C TRP A 40 25.42 0.67 -3.78
N ASP A 41 25.64 -0.64 -3.72
CA ASP A 41 26.94 -1.26 -3.99
C ASP A 41 27.21 -1.32 -5.50
N LEU A 42 27.87 -0.29 -6.03
CA LEU A 42 28.29 -0.24 -7.43
C LEU A 42 29.60 -1.00 -7.66
N PRO A 43 29.76 -1.72 -8.79
CA PRO A 43 28.84 -1.78 -9.95
C PRO A 43 27.76 -2.88 -9.86
N ALA A 44 27.71 -3.66 -8.78
CA ALA A 44 26.78 -4.79 -8.68
C ALA A 44 25.30 -4.38 -8.79
N ASP A 45 24.96 -3.22 -8.25
CA ASP A 45 23.62 -2.62 -8.25
C ASP A 45 23.43 -1.54 -9.34
N ALA A 46 24.09 -1.69 -10.49
CA ALA A 46 24.04 -0.69 -11.56
C ALA A 46 22.64 -0.45 -12.17
N THR A 47 21.69 -1.36 -11.96
CA THR A 47 20.30 -1.27 -12.44
C THR A 47 19.41 -0.45 -11.51
N LYS A 48 19.90 -0.09 -10.32
CA LYS A 48 19.13 0.65 -9.31
C LYS A 48 19.27 2.15 -9.48
N MET A 49 18.16 2.86 -9.31
CA MET A 49 18.13 4.31 -9.26
C MET A 49 17.09 4.81 -8.27
N GLY A 50 17.20 6.07 -7.86
CA GLY A 50 16.26 6.61 -6.87
C GLY A 50 16.74 7.83 -6.10
N LEU A 51 15.91 8.17 -5.12
CA LEU A 51 16.11 9.21 -4.12
C LEU A 51 16.26 8.52 -2.76
N HIS A 52 17.33 8.88 -2.07
CA HIS A 52 17.63 8.41 -0.72
C HIS A 52 17.96 9.64 0.11
N ASP A 53 17.18 9.90 1.16
CA ASP A 53 17.45 11.03 2.05
C ASP A 53 18.18 10.57 3.31
N ALA A 54 19.31 11.20 3.61
CA ALA A 54 20.00 10.97 4.86
C ALA A 54 19.51 11.98 5.90
N PHE A 55 18.99 11.49 7.02
CA PHE A 55 18.51 12.30 8.14
C PHE A 55 19.56 13.34 8.57
N CYS A 56 19.14 14.59 8.79
CA CYS A 56 20.01 15.71 9.18
C CYS A 56 20.39 15.68 10.68
N GLY A 57 20.51 14.51 11.28
CA GLY A 57 20.79 14.29 12.70
C GLY A 57 21.92 13.29 12.95
N ARG A 58 22.35 13.19 14.21
CA ARG A 58 23.60 12.51 14.62
C ARG A 58 23.55 10.98 14.59
N ASN A 59 22.41 10.37 14.23
CA ASN A 59 22.21 8.93 14.31
C ASN A 59 21.97 8.30 12.92
N PRO A 60 22.98 7.66 12.31
CA PRO A 60 22.88 7.07 10.97
C PRO A 60 22.02 5.80 10.89
N ARG A 61 21.46 5.34 12.03
CA ARG A 61 20.57 4.17 12.10
C ARG A 61 19.09 4.51 11.99
N GLU A 62 18.75 5.79 11.87
CA GLU A 62 17.37 6.24 11.74
C GLU A 62 16.97 6.23 10.26
N ARG A 63 15.87 5.54 10.02
CA ARG A 63 15.36 5.04 8.74
C ARG A 63 14.96 6.20 7.83
N GLN A 64 15.27 6.02 6.56
CA GLN A 64 15.38 7.07 5.57
C GLN A 64 14.20 7.04 4.61
N LEU A 65 13.74 8.20 4.12
CA LEU A 65 12.82 8.22 2.98
C LEU A 65 13.55 7.58 1.78
N PHE A 66 12.96 6.52 1.25
CA PHE A 66 13.49 5.79 0.10
C PHE A 66 12.45 5.74 -1.01
N GLY A 67 12.83 6.22 -2.19
CA GLY A 67 12.11 6.02 -3.44
C GLY A 67 13.07 5.41 -4.45
N GLY A 68 12.85 4.17 -4.85
CA GLY A 68 13.77 3.40 -5.68
C GLY A 68 13.10 2.72 -6.86
N LEU A 69 13.85 2.57 -7.95
CA LEU A 69 13.55 1.73 -9.09
C LEU A 69 14.72 0.76 -9.27
N ASP A 70 14.42 -0.50 -9.54
CA ASP A 70 15.38 -1.49 -10.05
C ASP A 70 14.86 -1.97 -11.40
N ASP A 71 15.65 -1.80 -12.47
CA ASP A 71 15.29 -2.22 -13.84
C ASP A 71 16.09 -3.47 -14.27
N ALA A 72 16.52 -4.28 -13.30
CA ALA A 72 17.18 -5.56 -13.58
C ALA A 72 16.19 -6.54 -14.23
N PRO A 73 16.51 -7.12 -15.41
CA PRO A 73 15.60 -7.99 -16.15
C PRO A 73 15.04 -9.14 -15.30
N GLY A 74 13.71 -9.21 -15.21
CA GLY A 74 12.96 -10.27 -14.51
C GLY A 74 12.91 -10.11 -12.98
N ARG A 75 13.33 -8.97 -12.45
CA ARG A 75 13.22 -8.63 -11.02
C ARG A 75 13.01 -7.13 -10.81
N GLU A 76 12.32 -6.49 -11.74
CA GLU A 76 12.09 -5.07 -11.75
C GLU A 76 11.23 -4.66 -10.54
N THR A 77 11.63 -3.61 -9.82
CA THR A 77 10.89 -3.13 -8.66
C THR A 77 10.71 -1.62 -8.67
N PHE A 78 9.64 -1.19 -8.02
CA PHE A 78 9.45 0.19 -7.63
C PHE A 78 9.06 0.23 -6.17
N ASP A 79 9.83 0.95 -5.37
CA ASP A 79 9.73 0.94 -3.91
C ASP A 79 9.55 2.37 -3.40
N MET A 80 8.55 2.58 -2.55
CA MET A 80 8.38 3.81 -1.77
C MET A 80 8.32 3.47 -0.29
N HIS A 81 9.14 4.12 0.51
CA HIS A 81 9.19 3.94 1.95
C HIS A 81 9.18 5.29 2.66
N ALA A 82 8.24 5.46 3.60
CA ALA A 82 8.18 6.58 4.52
C ALA A 82 8.32 6.05 5.95
N GLU A 83 9.15 6.71 6.76
CA GLU A 83 9.43 6.24 8.11
C GLU A 83 8.27 6.45 9.09
N ARG A 84 7.47 7.50 8.88
CA ARG A 84 6.40 7.88 9.80
C ARG A 84 5.03 7.84 9.13
N ASP A 85 4.75 8.84 8.31
CA ASP A 85 3.45 9.04 7.68
C ASP A 85 3.63 9.08 6.15
N MET A 86 2.79 8.35 5.42
CA MET A 86 2.67 8.44 3.96
C MET A 86 1.23 8.84 3.61
N SER A 87 1.09 9.89 2.82
CA SER A 87 -0.21 10.35 2.32
C SER A 87 -0.19 10.38 0.80
N MET A 88 -1.21 9.80 0.18
CA MET A 88 -1.43 9.83 -1.27
C MET A 88 -2.81 10.44 -1.54
N SER A 89 -2.87 11.44 -2.40
CA SER A 89 -4.12 12.07 -2.83
C SER A 89 -4.17 12.17 -4.35
N THR A 90 -5.37 12.15 -4.92
CA THR A 90 -5.59 12.29 -6.37
C THR A 90 -6.87 13.10 -6.57
N GLU A 91 -6.76 14.21 -7.30
CA GLU A 91 -7.87 15.17 -7.46
C GLU A 91 -9.00 14.69 -8.39
N ARG A 92 -8.76 13.63 -9.16
CA ARG A 92 -9.74 13.09 -10.10
C ARG A 92 -9.84 11.56 -10.01
N ASP A 93 -9.03 10.86 -10.79
CA ASP A 93 -9.09 9.40 -10.90
C ASP A 93 -7.76 8.77 -10.50
N LEU A 94 -7.79 7.82 -9.55
CA LEU A 94 -6.69 6.91 -9.27
C LEU A 94 -7.06 5.52 -9.78
N THR A 95 -6.29 5.03 -10.76
CA THR A 95 -6.42 3.66 -11.26
C THR A 95 -5.22 2.84 -10.81
N VAL A 96 -5.47 1.75 -10.09
CA VAL A 96 -4.43 0.78 -9.68
C VAL A 96 -4.77 -0.58 -10.26
N ASN A 97 -3.93 -1.05 -11.19
CA ASN A 97 -4.08 -2.35 -11.84
C ASN A 97 -2.96 -3.27 -11.38
N ILE A 98 -3.31 -4.43 -10.83
CA ILE A 98 -2.36 -5.42 -10.32
C ILE A 98 -2.70 -6.76 -10.96
N GLU A 99 -1.79 -7.26 -11.81
CA GLU A 99 -1.97 -8.53 -12.52
C GLU A 99 -1.63 -9.75 -11.63
N GLY A 100 -0.69 -9.55 -10.70
CA GLY A 100 -0.26 -10.55 -9.73
C GLY A 100 -1.09 -10.57 -8.46
N GLY A 101 -0.41 -10.63 -7.32
CA GLY A 101 -1.02 -10.59 -5.98
C GLY A 101 -0.86 -9.23 -5.31
N THR A 102 -1.61 -9.01 -4.23
CA THR A 102 -1.47 -7.84 -3.35
C THR A 102 -1.62 -8.31 -1.93
N ASP A 103 -0.67 -7.92 -1.08
CA ASP A 103 -0.70 -8.18 0.35
C ASP A 103 -0.78 -6.84 1.09
N HIS A 104 -1.63 -6.78 2.11
CA HIS A 104 -1.75 -5.63 3.00
C HIS A 104 -1.50 -6.11 4.43
N ALA A 105 -0.41 -5.64 5.03
CA ALA A 105 -0.07 -5.93 6.42
C ALA A 105 -0.04 -4.63 7.23
N GLY A 106 -0.66 -4.64 8.41
CA GLY A 106 -0.65 -3.52 9.34
C GLY A 106 -0.63 -4.04 10.77
N GLU A 107 0.30 -3.54 11.58
CA GLU A 107 0.42 -3.90 12.99
C GLU A 107 -0.27 -2.81 13.85
N GLY A 108 -1.27 -3.18 14.64
CA GLY A 108 -1.92 -2.29 15.61
C GLY A 108 -2.93 -1.26 15.05
N ALA A 109 -3.35 -1.34 13.78
CA ALA A 109 -4.17 -0.31 13.14
C ALA A 109 -5.64 -0.72 12.86
N LYS A 110 -6.52 0.28 12.91
CA LYS A 110 -7.89 0.26 12.36
C LYS A 110 -7.80 0.51 10.85
N THR A 111 -8.19 -0.46 10.04
CA THR A 111 -8.38 -0.25 8.60
C THR A 111 -9.78 0.27 8.35
N ALA A 112 -9.92 1.39 7.62
CA ALA A 112 -11.20 1.95 7.23
C ALA A 112 -11.20 2.25 5.73
N TYR A 113 -12.24 1.77 5.04
CA TYR A 113 -12.52 2.11 3.64
C TYR A 113 -13.90 2.78 3.60
N THR A 114 -13.96 3.98 3.03
CA THR A 114 -15.21 4.72 2.81
C THR A 114 -15.43 4.87 1.31
N PHE A 115 -16.61 4.47 0.82
CA PHE A 115 -17.03 4.63 -0.56
C PHE A 115 -18.39 5.36 -0.55
N ASP A 116 -18.45 6.57 -1.10
CA ASP A 116 -19.65 7.42 -0.99
C ASP A 116 -20.73 7.11 -2.04
N ASP A 117 -20.38 6.45 -3.15
CA ASP A 117 -21.31 6.07 -4.22
C ASP A 117 -21.47 4.54 -4.30
N SER A 118 -20.53 3.87 -4.94
CA SER A 118 -20.65 2.45 -5.24
C SER A 118 -19.35 1.68 -5.03
N GLN A 119 -19.50 0.42 -4.63
CA GLN A 119 -18.42 -0.56 -4.56
C GLN A 119 -18.89 -1.86 -5.20
N ARG A 120 -18.07 -2.42 -6.10
CA ARG A 120 -18.27 -3.76 -6.67
C ARG A 120 -17.10 -4.65 -6.33
N VAL A 121 -17.37 -5.78 -5.69
CA VAL A 121 -16.37 -6.82 -5.39
C VAL A 121 -16.74 -8.09 -6.15
N ARG A 122 -15.81 -8.62 -6.96
CA ARG A 122 -15.95 -9.91 -7.65
C ARG A 122 -14.81 -10.83 -7.24
N ILE A 123 -15.16 -12.03 -6.82
CA ILE A 123 -14.19 -13.02 -6.34
C ILE A 123 -14.44 -14.32 -7.08
N ALA A 124 -13.46 -14.77 -7.86
CA ALA A 124 -13.63 -15.92 -8.76
C ALA A 124 -13.27 -17.27 -8.12
N LYS A 125 -12.34 -17.29 -7.16
CA LYS A 125 -11.75 -18.51 -6.59
C LYS A 125 -12.09 -18.73 -5.10
N GLY A 126 -13.16 -18.10 -4.63
CA GLY A 126 -13.61 -18.19 -3.23
C GLY A 126 -13.05 -17.07 -2.34
N ARG A 127 -13.74 -16.86 -1.21
CA ARG A 127 -13.42 -15.86 -0.18
C ARG A 127 -13.38 -16.57 1.17
N GLN A 128 -12.34 -16.31 1.95
CA GLN A 128 -12.27 -16.66 3.37
C GLN A 128 -12.25 -15.39 4.20
N VAL A 129 -12.91 -15.41 5.36
CA VAL A 129 -12.92 -14.32 6.33
C VAL A 129 -12.71 -14.95 7.70
N ASP A 130 -11.58 -14.64 8.33
CA ASP A 130 -11.24 -15.14 9.65
C ASP A 130 -11.24 -13.96 10.64
N ILE A 131 -12.14 -14.01 11.63
CA ILE A 131 -12.28 -12.98 12.68
C ILE A 131 -11.98 -13.65 14.01
N ALA A 132 -10.78 -13.41 14.54
CA ALA A 132 -10.30 -14.09 15.75
C ALA A 132 -10.91 -13.53 17.05
N ALA A 133 -11.29 -12.24 17.06
CA ALA A 133 -11.88 -11.55 18.20
C ALA A 133 -12.66 -10.31 17.73
N GLY A 134 -13.46 -9.70 18.61
CA GLY A 134 -14.17 -8.43 18.35
C GLY A 134 -15.52 -8.55 17.61
N GLY A 135 -15.76 -9.65 16.90
CA GLY A 135 -17.02 -9.95 16.21
C GLY A 135 -17.14 -9.33 14.80
N ASP A 136 -18.22 -9.68 14.09
CA ASP A 136 -18.60 -9.12 12.78
C ASP A 136 -19.95 -8.44 12.90
N ASN A 137 -20.04 -7.16 12.55
CA ASN A 137 -21.30 -6.43 12.50
C ASN A 137 -21.59 -6.00 11.06
N ARG A 138 -22.75 -6.43 10.54
CA ARG A 138 -23.20 -6.10 9.19
C ARG A 138 -24.56 -5.43 9.26
N GLU A 139 -24.58 -4.15 8.92
CA GLU A 139 -25.82 -3.38 8.79
C GLU A 139 -26.10 -3.10 7.31
N VAL A 140 -27.34 -3.33 6.89
CA VAL A 140 -27.82 -2.98 5.55
C VAL A 140 -29.15 -2.26 5.74
N THR A 141 -29.19 -0.97 5.38
CA THR A 141 -30.38 -0.13 5.54
C THR A 141 -31.40 -0.32 4.42
N GLY A 142 -30.91 -0.67 3.22
CA GLY A 142 -31.74 -1.03 2.07
C GLY A 142 -31.94 -2.54 1.92
N ASP A 143 -32.30 -2.96 0.70
CA ASP A 143 -32.54 -4.36 0.40
C ASP A 143 -31.22 -5.16 0.37
N SER A 144 -31.27 -6.39 0.89
CA SER A 144 -30.19 -7.37 0.76
C SER A 144 -30.70 -8.65 0.14
N THR A 145 -30.07 -9.06 -0.97
CA THR A 145 -30.38 -10.32 -1.66
C THR A 145 -29.16 -11.23 -1.61
N THR A 146 -29.36 -12.46 -1.13
CA THR A 146 -28.34 -13.52 -1.15
C THR A 146 -28.88 -14.71 -1.92
N THR A 147 -28.17 -15.11 -2.98
CA THR A 147 -28.49 -16.30 -3.77
C THR A 147 -27.39 -17.33 -3.62
N LEU A 148 -27.74 -18.51 -3.12
CA LEU A 148 -26.82 -19.63 -2.94
C LEU A 148 -27.26 -20.78 -3.85
N HIS A 149 -26.41 -21.14 -4.80
CA HIS A 149 -26.65 -22.30 -5.68
C HIS A 149 -26.24 -23.62 -5.03
N GLY A 150 -25.31 -23.54 -4.07
CA GLY A 150 -24.83 -24.68 -3.29
C GLY A 150 -25.46 -24.74 -1.90
N LYS A 151 -25.01 -25.73 -1.11
CA LYS A 151 -25.40 -25.86 0.29
C LYS A 151 -24.89 -24.67 1.10
N GLN A 152 -25.77 -24.07 1.89
CA GLN A 152 -25.38 -23.22 3.02
C GLN A 152 -25.26 -24.10 4.27
N THR A 153 -24.17 -23.96 5.01
CA THR A 153 -24.04 -24.53 6.36
C THR A 153 -23.75 -23.37 7.29
N VAL A 154 -24.56 -23.22 8.34
CA VAL A 154 -24.37 -22.24 9.41
C VAL A 154 -24.28 -23.03 10.70
N ILE A 155 -23.20 -22.84 11.45
CA ILE A 155 -22.96 -23.46 12.75
C ILE A 155 -22.85 -22.33 13.76
N ILE A 156 -23.65 -22.41 14.83
CA ILE A 156 -23.73 -21.39 15.86
C ILE A 156 -23.60 -22.13 17.18
N ASP A 157 -22.46 -21.95 17.84
CA ASP A 157 -22.17 -22.56 19.14
C ASP A 157 -22.87 -21.80 20.29
N GLY A 158 -23.19 -20.51 20.04
CA GLY A 158 -23.90 -19.63 20.98
C GLY A 158 -25.39 -19.49 20.67
N GLU A 159 -25.95 -18.36 21.09
CA GLU A 159 -27.35 -18.03 20.82
C GLU A 159 -27.54 -17.47 19.39
N LEU A 160 -28.60 -17.93 18.72
CA LEU A 160 -29.12 -17.31 17.50
C LEU A 160 -30.45 -16.61 17.84
N VAL A 161 -30.54 -15.31 17.52
CA VAL A 161 -31.78 -14.55 17.57
C VAL A 161 -32.07 -13.99 16.17
N GLU A 162 -33.21 -14.39 15.60
CA GLU A 162 -33.73 -13.85 14.35
C GLU A 162 -35.09 -13.18 14.60
N GLU A 163 -35.20 -11.89 14.30
CA GLU A 163 -36.43 -11.12 14.45
C GLU A 163 -36.90 -10.59 13.09
N TYR A 164 -38.15 -10.91 12.72
CA TYR A 164 -38.78 -10.42 11.49
C TYR A 164 -39.97 -9.52 11.83
N ARG A 165 -39.84 -8.21 11.55
CA ARG A 165 -40.91 -7.21 11.81
C ARG A 165 -41.96 -7.13 10.70
N GLY A 166 -41.66 -7.66 9.52
CA GLY A 166 -42.53 -7.69 8.34
C GLY A 166 -42.98 -9.10 7.97
N ARG A 167 -43.59 -9.25 6.78
CA ARG A 167 -43.95 -10.58 6.25
C ARG A 167 -42.69 -11.36 5.88
N ALA A 168 -42.50 -12.51 6.52
CA ALA A 168 -41.50 -13.49 6.12
C ALA A 168 -42.18 -14.65 5.38
N ASN A 169 -41.81 -14.85 4.11
CA ASN A 169 -42.31 -15.97 3.31
C ASN A 169 -41.28 -17.11 3.34
N ASN A 170 -41.42 -18.05 4.26
CA ASN A 170 -40.60 -19.26 4.29
C ASN A 170 -41.43 -20.42 3.71
N HIS A 171 -41.38 -20.66 2.40
CA HIS A 171 -42.06 -21.79 1.78
C HIS A 171 -41.12 -23.00 1.68
N PRO A 172 -41.36 -24.10 2.42
CA PRO A 172 -40.69 -25.35 2.15
C PRO A 172 -41.27 -25.98 0.87
N HIS A 173 -40.46 -26.14 -0.17
CA HIS A 173 -40.83 -26.98 -1.30
C HIS A 173 -40.80 -28.46 -0.88
N ARG A 174 -41.94 -29.02 -0.47
CA ARG A 174 -42.12 -30.47 -0.29
C ARG A 174 -41.87 -31.19 -1.62
N ARG A 175 -40.75 -31.93 -1.73
CA ARG A 175 -40.64 -33.03 -2.71
C ARG A 175 -41.33 -34.25 -2.11
N TRP A 176 -42.44 -34.67 -2.73
CA TRP A 176 -42.99 -36.00 -2.50
C TRP A 176 -42.07 -37.04 -3.15
N PRO A 177 -41.80 -38.20 -2.53
CA PRO A 177 -41.18 -39.31 -3.22
C PRO A 177 -42.19 -39.86 -4.23
N ASN A 178 -41.81 -39.93 -5.50
CA ASN A 178 -42.57 -40.71 -6.47
C ASN A 178 -42.54 -42.18 -6.04
N ALA A 179 -43.72 -42.78 -5.99
CA ALA A 179 -43.94 -44.21 -5.76
C ALA A 179 -43.41 -45.07 -6.92
#